data_AF-A0A7C5MQW4-F1
#
_entry.id   AF-A0A7C5MQW4-F1
#
_cell.length_a   1.000
_cell.length_b   1.000
_cell.length_c   1.000
_cell.angle_alpha   90.00
_cell.angle_beta   90.00
_cell.angle_gamma   90.00
#
_symmetry.space_group_name_H-M   'P 1'
#
loop_
_entity.id
_entity.type
_entity.pdbx_description
1 polymer ?
#
loop_
_entity_poly.entity_id
_entity_poly.type
_entity_poly.pdbx_seq_one_letter_code
_entity_poly.pdbx_strand_id
1 'polypeptide(L)'
;MISLYISITLTFSSTIIIMKLLSDKDNIEKLYGKISINFLLIQDFVAILALMGISAFEKGIWMEILFTISRAIILILVLILFTRYILYRITDFLVSYQEFLFLFLIVWGLELSFLFRYIGLSMEMGALIVGVLLSTTLYSYAIASKLKVLRDFSIIIFFFVFLGSQLGLQELSKVLPLPIGFSLFILIIKPFVLMVLRESSDILKKQGF
;
A
#
# COMPACT_ATOMS: atom_id res chain seq x y z
N MET A 1 -9.35 21.50 6.33
CA MET A 1 -9.46 20.01 6.32
C MET A 1 -9.39 19.45 4.91
N ILE A 2 -10.28 19.87 3.99
CA ILE A 2 -10.24 19.40 2.58
C ILE A 2 -8.89 19.62 1.89
N SER A 3 -8.24 20.76 2.11
CA SER A 3 -6.87 21.02 1.61
C SER A 3 -5.84 20.02 2.14
N LEU A 4 -5.93 19.62 3.42
CA LEU A 4 -5.03 18.65 4.04
C LEU A 4 -5.22 17.25 3.44
N TYR A 5 -6.48 16.82 3.26
CA TYR A 5 -6.82 15.57 2.57
C TYR A 5 -6.28 15.57 1.13
N ILE A 6 -6.53 16.65 0.38
CA ILE A 6 -6.05 16.78 -1.00
C ILE A 6 -4.51 16.76 -1.04
N SER A 7 -3.81 17.51 -0.19
CA SER A 7 -2.34 17.53 -0.15
C SER A 7 -1.75 16.15 0.14
N ILE A 8 -2.33 15.41 1.08
CA ILE A 8 -1.92 14.04 1.41
C ILE A 8 -2.17 13.13 0.22
N THR A 9 -3.38 13.06 -0.30
CA THR A 9 -3.74 12.23 -1.46
C THR A 9 -2.87 12.52 -2.69
N LEU A 10 -2.52 13.78 -2.95
CA LEU A 10 -1.68 14.17 -4.09
C LEU A 10 -0.18 13.90 -3.88
N THR A 11 0.29 13.89 -2.63
CA THR A 11 1.70 13.59 -2.30
C THR A 11 2.00 12.12 -2.54
N PHE A 12 1.04 11.25 -2.23
CA PHE A 12 1.21 9.81 -2.39
C PHE A 12 1.41 9.41 -3.86
N SER A 13 2.30 8.45 -4.09
CA SER A 13 2.55 7.92 -5.42
C SER A 13 1.69 6.70 -5.64
N SER A 14 1.22 6.47 -6.87
CA SER A 14 0.48 5.24 -7.17
C SER A 14 1.46 4.07 -7.28
N THR A 15 1.54 3.26 -6.22
CA THR A 15 2.37 2.04 -6.16
C THR A 15 2.08 1.08 -7.31
N ILE A 16 0.81 0.95 -7.69
CA ILE A 16 0.36 0.12 -8.82
C ILE A 16 1.04 0.50 -10.14
N ILE A 17 1.05 1.79 -10.49
CA ILE A 17 1.60 2.27 -11.77
C ILE A 17 3.11 2.08 -11.82
N ILE A 18 3.81 2.39 -10.73
CA ILE A 18 5.27 2.25 -10.67
C ILE A 18 5.68 0.78 -10.69
N MET A 19 4.99 -0.09 -9.95
CA MET A 19 5.22 -1.53 -10.01
C MET A 19 4.99 -2.08 -11.42
N LYS A 20 3.94 -1.63 -12.11
CA LYS A 20 3.66 -2.03 -13.49
C LYS A 20 4.77 -1.59 -14.44
N LEU A 21 5.22 -0.33 -14.36
CA LEU A 21 6.33 0.19 -15.15
C LEU A 21 7.67 -0.52 -14.86
N LEU A 22 7.93 -0.90 -13.60
CA LEU A 22 9.10 -1.70 -13.23
C LEU A 22 9.01 -3.13 -13.76
N SER A 23 7.81 -3.73 -13.71
CA SER A 23 7.55 -5.06 -14.25
C SER A 23 7.71 -5.12 -15.75
N ASP A 24 7.16 -4.13 -16.48
CA ASP A 24 7.21 -4.07 -17.94
C ASP A 24 8.63 -3.82 -18.46
N LYS A 25 9.54 -3.36 -17.60
CA LYS A 25 10.97 -3.16 -17.90
C LYS A 25 11.88 -4.26 -17.32
N ASP A 26 11.33 -5.35 -16.79
CA ASP A 26 12.06 -6.42 -16.08
C ASP A 26 13.04 -5.91 -15.00
N ASN A 27 12.69 -4.79 -14.37
CA ASN A 27 13.56 -4.07 -13.43
C ASN A 27 13.21 -4.34 -11.96
N ILE A 28 12.22 -5.17 -11.68
CA ILE A 28 11.77 -5.49 -10.32
C ILE A 28 12.90 -6.11 -9.48
N GLU A 29 13.73 -6.96 -10.09
CA GLU A 29 14.79 -7.68 -9.38
C GLU A 29 16.07 -6.87 -9.16
N LYS A 30 16.22 -5.74 -9.87
CA LYS A 30 17.39 -4.86 -9.73
C LYS A 30 17.36 -4.13 -8.38
N LEU A 31 18.54 -3.77 -7.88
CA LEU A 31 18.70 -3.10 -6.58
C LEU A 31 17.78 -1.87 -6.45
N TYR A 32 17.77 -1.00 -7.47
CA TYR A 32 16.90 0.18 -7.48
C TYR A 32 15.41 -0.16 -7.56
N GLY A 33 15.04 -1.26 -8.21
CA GLY A 33 13.65 -1.74 -8.27
C GLY A 33 13.15 -2.22 -6.91
N LYS A 34 13.95 -3.05 -6.22
CA LYS A 34 13.65 -3.49 -4.85
C LYS A 34 13.56 -2.33 -3.86
N ILE A 35 14.51 -1.39 -3.93
CA ILE A 35 14.49 -0.18 -3.08
C ILE A 35 13.24 0.66 -3.37
N SER A 36 12.88 0.84 -4.65
CA SER A 36 11.68 1.60 -5.02
C SER A 36 10.40 0.95 -4.50
N ILE A 37 10.26 -0.37 -4.63
CA ILE A 37 9.09 -1.11 -4.14
C ILE A 37 9.00 -1.01 -2.61
N ASN A 38 10.11 -1.17 -1.90
CA ASN A 38 10.12 -1.04 -0.44
C ASN A 38 9.75 0.38 0.00
N PHE A 39 10.27 1.41 -0.69
CA PHE A 39 9.91 2.80 -0.43
C PHE A 39 8.41 3.04 -0.65
N LEU A 40 7.84 2.53 -1.74
CA LEU A 40 6.41 2.64 -2.03
C LEU A 40 5.54 1.97 -0.97
N LEU A 41 5.91 0.77 -0.50
CA LEU A 41 5.18 0.08 0.57
C LEU A 41 5.19 0.86 1.88
N ILE A 42 6.33 1.42 2.26
CA ILE A 42 6.44 2.31 3.43
C ILE A 42 5.59 3.57 3.21
N GLN A 43 5.59 4.11 1.99
CA GLN A 43 4.80 5.28 1.63
C GLN A 43 3.30 5.03 1.81
N ASP A 44 2.78 3.92 1.29
CA ASP A 44 1.38 3.51 1.42
C ASP A 44 1.00 3.28 2.88
N PHE A 45 1.89 2.67 3.67
CA PHE A 45 1.66 2.45 5.10
C PHE A 45 1.58 3.78 5.87
N VAL A 46 2.50 4.72 5.61
CA VAL A 46 2.48 6.06 6.21
C VAL A 46 1.23 6.82 5.79
N ALA A 47 0.77 6.67 4.54
CA ALA A 47 -0.47 7.27 4.06
C ALA A 47 -1.69 6.83 4.88
N ILE A 48 -1.81 5.51 5.10
CA ILE A 48 -2.89 4.92 5.90
C ILE A 48 -2.86 5.50 7.32
N LEU A 49 -1.69 5.53 7.97
CA LEU A 49 -1.54 6.09 9.32
C LEU A 49 -1.90 7.58 9.36
N ALA A 50 -1.47 8.36 8.38
CA ALA A 50 -1.80 9.79 8.29
C ALA A 50 -3.30 10.02 8.13
N LEU A 51 -3.96 9.27 7.24
CA LEU A 51 -5.41 9.37 7.02
C LEU A 51 -6.23 8.93 8.25
N MET A 52 -5.79 7.88 8.93
CA MET A 52 -6.37 7.46 10.21
C MET A 52 -6.20 8.54 11.27
N GLY A 53 -5.00 9.14 11.36
CA GLY A 53 -4.70 10.23 12.29
C GLY A 53 -5.62 11.43 12.09
N ILE A 54 -5.86 11.85 10.85
CA ILE A 54 -6.74 12.99 10.54
C ILE A 54 -8.19 12.68 10.90
N SER A 55 -8.67 11.49 10.53
CA SER A 55 -10.05 11.06 10.83
C SER A 55 -10.30 10.99 12.35
N ALA A 56 -9.28 10.66 13.12
CA ALA A 56 -9.36 10.62 14.58
C ALA A 56 -9.17 12.01 15.22
N PHE A 57 -8.39 12.91 14.60
CA PHE A 57 -8.29 14.32 14.99
C PHE A 57 -9.62 15.06 14.85
N GLU A 58 -10.41 14.73 13.82
CA GLU A 58 -11.73 15.29 13.58
C GLU A 58 -12.72 15.00 14.72
N LYS A 59 -12.57 13.86 15.40
CA LYS A 59 -13.38 13.49 16.57
C LYS A 59 -13.00 14.24 17.85
N GLY A 60 -11.89 14.98 17.86
CA GLY A 60 -11.49 15.86 18.96
C GLY A 60 -11.01 15.15 20.23
N ILE A 61 -10.83 13.82 20.22
CA ILE A 61 -10.48 13.03 21.40
C ILE A 61 -9.11 12.41 21.22
N TRP A 62 -8.06 13.07 21.72
CA TRP A 62 -6.68 12.54 21.75
C TRP A 62 -6.58 11.15 22.39
N MET A 63 -7.49 10.85 23.32
CA MET A 63 -7.60 9.56 23.99
C MET A 63 -8.08 8.45 23.03
N GLU A 64 -8.97 8.75 22.08
CA GLU A 64 -9.41 7.79 21.05
C GLU A 64 -8.31 7.48 20.05
N ILE A 65 -7.47 8.48 19.70
CA ILE A 65 -6.31 8.30 18.82
C ILE A 65 -5.34 7.29 19.45
N LEU A 66 -4.95 7.51 20.72
CA LEU A 66 -4.05 6.62 21.45
C LEU A 66 -4.62 5.20 21.59
N PHE A 67 -5.92 5.09 21.83
CA PHE A 67 -6.60 3.81 21.94
C PHE A 67 -6.68 3.06 20.59
N THR A 68 -6.85 3.79 19.49
CA THR A 68 -6.87 3.22 18.13
C THR A 68 -5.47 2.72 17.74
N ILE A 69 -4.43 3.52 17.98
CA ILE A 69 -3.04 3.15 17.68
C ILE A 69 -2.60 1.96 18.52
N SER A 70 -2.90 1.96 19.82
CA SER A 70 -2.54 0.83 20.70
C SER A 70 -3.24 -0.46 20.29
N ARG A 71 -4.54 -0.41 19.93
CA ARG A 71 -5.25 -1.57 19.35
C ARG A 71 -4.60 -2.07 18.06
N ALA A 72 -4.19 -1.18 17.16
CA ALA A 72 -3.50 -1.54 15.93
C ALA A 72 -2.19 -2.29 16.20
N ILE A 73 -1.37 -1.77 17.12
CA ILE A 73 -0.08 -2.36 17.49
C ILE A 73 -0.27 -3.74 18.12
N ILE A 74 -1.21 -3.87 19.07
CA ILE A 74 -1.53 -5.14 19.73
C ILE A 74 -1.99 -6.15 18.70
N LEU A 75 -2.88 -5.76 17.78
CA LEU A 75 -3.38 -6.64 16.74
C LEU A 75 -2.26 -7.13 15.83
N ILE A 76 -1.38 -6.22 15.38
CA ILE A 76 -0.21 -6.56 14.56
C ILE A 76 0.66 -7.58 15.28
N LEU A 77 0.97 -7.36 16.56
CA LEU A 77 1.78 -8.28 17.38
C LEU A 77 1.13 -9.66 17.48
N VAL A 78 -0.16 -9.72 17.78
CA VAL A 78 -0.92 -10.98 17.84
C VAL A 78 -0.90 -11.69 16.49
N LEU A 79 -1.07 -10.97 15.39
CA LEU A 79 -1.07 -11.54 14.04
C LEU A 79 0.30 -12.03 13.59
N ILE A 80 1.39 -11.35 13.98
CA ILE A 80 2.75 -11.82 13.74
C ILE A 80 2.98 -13.16 14.46
N LEU A 81 2.55 -13.26 15.72
CA LEU A 81 2.63 -14.51 16.47
C LEU A 81 1.76 -15.60 15.83
N PHE A 82 0.50 -15.28 15.51
CA PHE A 82 -0.43 -16.21 14.87
C PHE A 82 0.12 -16.73 13.53
N THR A 83 0.72 -15.85 12.74
CA THR A 83 1.36 -16.19 11.47
C THR A 83 2.48 -17.19 11.66
N ARG A 84 3.35 -16.95 12.64
CA ARG A 84 4.51 -17.80 12.90
C ARG A 84 4.11 -19.21 13.35
N TYR A 85 3.04 -19.35 14.12
CA TYR A 85 2.65 -20.65 14.70
C TYR A 85 1.60 -21.41 13.87
N ILE A 86 0.57 -20.72 13.38
CA ILE A 86 -0.61 -21.34 12.76
C ILE A 86 -0.53 -21.22 11.24
N LEU A 87 -0.26 -20.03 10.72
CA LEU A 87 -0.25 -19.80 9.27
C LEU A 87 0.84 -20.62 8.59
N TYR A 88 2.01 -20.78 9.23
CA TYR A 88 3.07 -21.65 8.72
C TYR A 88 2.60 -23.10 8.56
N ARG A 89 1.97 -23.71 9.59
CA ARG A 89 1.49 -25.11 9.48
C ARG A 89 0.40 -25.29 8.44
N ILE A 90 -0.51 -24.32 8.33
CA ILE A 90 -1.60 -24.38 7.35
C ILE A 90 -1.03 -24.25 5.93
N THR A 91 -0.14 -23.28 5.70
CA THR A 91 0.48 -23.09 4.38
C THR A 91 1.37 -24.26 3.98
N ASP A 92 2.12 -24.84 4.92
CA ASP A 92 2.94 -26.04 4.70
C ASP A 92 2.10 -27.23 4.16
N PHE A 93 0.94 -27.49 4.78
CA PHE A 93 0.02 -28.52 4.33
C PHE A 93 -0.64 -28.20 2.97
N LEU A 94 -1.01 -26.93 2.76
CA LEU A 94 -1.75 -26.51 1.57
C LEU A 94 -0.86 -26.34 0.34
N VAL A 95 0.46 -26.18 0.48
CA VAL A 95 1.39 -26.06 -0.64
C VAL A 95 1.39 -27.29 -1.54
N SER A 96 1.09 -28.48 -0.99
CA SER A 96 0.89 -29.70 -1.79
C SER A 96 -0.31 -29.62 -2.73
N TYR A 97 -1.27 -28.73 -2.46
CA TYR A 97 -2.51 -28.58 -3.21
C TYR A 97 -2.70 -27.13 -3.69
N GLN A 98 -2.16 -26.83 -4.87
CA GLN A 98 -2.05 -25.46 -5.38
C GLN A 98 -3.38 -24.68 -5.49
N GLU A 99 -4.49 -25.36 -5.78
CA GLU A 99 -5.82 -24.74 -5.88
C GLU A 99 -6.37 -24.35 -4.50
N PHE A 100 -6.19 -25.22 -3.51
CA PHE A 100 -6.59 -24.96 -2.12
C PHE A 100 -5.73 -23.85 -1.51
N LEU A 101 -4.44 -23.79 -1.83
CA LEU A 101 -3.57 -22.68 -1.43
C LEU A 101 -4.12 -21.35 -1.93
N PHE A 102 -4.53 -21.27 -3.20
CA PHE A 102 -5.07 -20.04 -3.77
C PHE A 102 -6.36 -19.58 -3.08
N LEU A 103 -7.31 -20.50 -2.88
CA LEU A 103 -8.56 -20.20 -2.18
C LEU A 103 -8.29 -19.76 -0.73
N PHE A 104 -7.39 -20.46 -0.04
CA PHE A 104 -6.99 -20.10 1.32
C PHE A 104 -6.42 -18.69 1.39
N LEU A 105 -5.51 -18.31 0.48
CA LEU A 105 -4.91 -16.98 0.48
C LEU A 105 -5.94 -15.86 0.29
N ILE A 106 -6.95 -16.07 -0.56
CA ILE A 106 -8.04 -15.10 -0.77
C ILE A 106 -8.88 -14.99 0.50
N VAL A 107 -9.35 -16.11 1.04
CA VAL A 107 -10.18 -16.12 2.25
C VAL A 107 -9.43 -15.50 3.41
N TRP A 108 -8.17 -15.90 3.62
CA TRP A 108 -7.31 -15.37 4.68
C TRP A 108 -7.12 -13.87 4.56
N GLY A 109 -6.84 -13.36 3.36
CA GLY A 109 -6.71 -11.92 3.11
C GLY A 109 -7.99 -11.15 3.41
N LEU A 110 -9.13 -11.64 2.94
CA LEU A 110 -10.43 -10.99 3.14
C LEU A 110 -10.88 -11.04 4.61
N GLU A 111 -10.72 -12.19 5.27
CA GLU A 111 -11.08 -12.40 6.66
C GLU A 111 -10.30 -11.47 7.58
N LEU A 112 -8.99 -11.37 7.40
CA LEU A 112 -8.17 -10.43 8.14
C LEU A 112 -8.53 -8.98 7.84
N SER A 113 -8.66 -8.60 6.58
CA SER A 113 -9.11 -7.25 6.22
C SER A 113 -10.44 -6.88 6.89
N PHE A 114 -11.38 -7.82 6.96
CA PHE A 114 -12.65 -7.63 7.65
C PHE A 114 -12.48 -7.53 9.17
N LEU A 115 -11.61 -8.35 9.76
CA LEU A 115 -11.30 -8.32 11.19
C LEU A 115 -10.70 -6.97 11.61
N PHE A 116 -9.81 -6.39 10.79
CA PHE A 116 -9.30 -5.03 11.01
C PHE A 116 -10.43 -4.00 11.03
N ARG A 117 -11.36 -4.08 10.07
CA ARG A 117 -12.53 -3.19 10.01
C ARG A 117 -13.43 -3.34 11.24
N TYR A 118 -13.66 -4.57 11.70
CA TYR A 118 -14.49 -4.85 12.87
C TYR A 118 -13.91 -4.22 14.16
N ILE A 119 -12.58 -4.16 14.26
CA ILE A 119 -11.88 -3.58 15.41
C ILE A 119 -11.80 -2.04 15.34
N GLY A 120 -12.27 -1.45 14.23
CA GLY A 120 -12.26 0.00 14.00
C GLY A 120 -11.00 0.51 13.30
N LEU A 121 -10.23 -0.39 12.67
CA LEU A 121 -9.07 -0.04 11.85
C LEU A 121 -9.45 -0.01 10.36
N SER A 122 -8.55 0.50 9.54
CA SER A 122 -8.76 0.57 8.09
C SER A 122 -8.63 -0.82 7.46
N MET A 123 -9.45 -1.11 6.44
CA MET A 123 -9.45 -2.40 5.75
C MET A 123 -8.16 -2.60 4.92
N GLU A 124 -7.60 -1.49 4.44
CA GLU A 124 -6.34 -1.39 3.70
C GLU A 124 -5.16 -1.80 4.57
N MET A 125 -5.17 -1.40 5.84
CA MET A 125 -4.14 -1.79 6.80
C MET A 125 -4.09 -3.31 6.99
N GLY A 126 -5.27 -3.94 7.12
CA GLY A 126 -5.37 -5.40 7.19
C GLY A 126 -4.82 -6.08 5.94
N ALA A 127 -5.17 -5.59 4.75
CA ALA A 127 -4.68 -6.15 3.49
C ALA A 127 -3.15 -6.05 3.36
N LEU A 128 -2.58 -4.89 3.73
CA LEU A 128 -1.14 -4.66 3.70
C LEU A 128 -0.41 -5.58 4.67
N ILE A 129 -0.91 -5.69 5.90
CA ILE A 129 -0.31 -6.53 6.95
C ILE A 129 -0.35 -8.01 6.54
N VAL A 130 -1.47 -8.51 5.99
CA VAL A 130 -1.53 -9.89 5.48
C VAL A 130 -0.49 -10.14 4.40
N GLY A 131 -0.35 -9.20 3.45
CA GLY A 131 0.67 -9.30 2.40
C GLY A 131 2.09 -9.40 2.96
N VAL A 132 2.42 -8.56 3.94
CA VAL A 132 3.72 -8.57 4.62
C VAL A 132 3.92 -9.88 5.38
N LEU A 133 2.93 -10.34 6.14
CA LEU A 133 2.99 -11.60 6.89
C LEU A 133 3.23 -12.80 5.97
N LEU A 134 2.50 -12.89 4.86
CA LEU A 134 2.68 -13.96 3.87
C LEU A 134 4.06 -13.90 3.21
N SER A 135 4.63 -12.71 2.97
CA SER A 135 5.97 -12.57 2.38
C SER A 135 7.10 -13.06 3.28
N THR A 136 6.89 -13.13 4.61
CA THR A 136 7.90 -13.63 5.56
C THR A 136 7.93 -15.16 5.69
N THR A 137 6.97 -15.86 5.07
CA THR A 137 6.92 -17.33 5.10
C THR A 137 7.91 -17.96 4.13
N LEU A 138 8.35 -19.20 4.39
CA LEU A 138 9.22 -19.95 3.46
C LEU A 138 8.58 -20.16 2.08
N TYR A 139 7.25 -20.19 2.03
CA TYR A 139 6.47 -20.42 0.81
C TYR A 139 6.09 -19.13 0.07
N SER A 140 6.71 -18.00 0.42
CA SER A 140 6.45 -16.68 -0.17
C SER A 140 6.51 -16.66 -1.70
N TYR A 141 7.42 -17.42 -2.32
CA TYR A 141 7.50 -17.50 -3.79
C TYR A 141 6.29 -18.20 -4.41
N ALA A 142 5.87 -19.33 -3.85
CA ALA A 142 4.68 -20.05 -4.31
C ALA A 142 3.41 -19.19 -4.14
N ILE A 143 3.28 -18.54 -2.99
CA ILE A 143 2.19 -17.61 -2.68
C ILE A 143 2.18 -16.44 -3.68
N ALA A 144 3.32 -15.80 -3.90
CA ALA A 144 3.45 -14.67 -4.81
C ALA A 144 3.07 -15.04 -6.25
N SER A 145 3.46 -16.22 -6.72
CA SER A 145 3.12 -16.70 -8.07
C SER A 145 1.60 -16.80 -8.30
N LYS A 146 0.86 -17.26 -7.28
CA LYS A 146 -0.59 -17.42 -7.34
C LYS A 146 -1.32 -16.10 -7.19
N LEU A 147 -0.88 -15.26 -6.25
CA LEU A 147 -1.45 -13.93 -6.04
C LEU A 147 -1.15 -12.97 -7.18
N LYS A 148 -0.08 -13.18 -7.95
CA LYS A 148 0.27 -12.36 -9.11
C LYS A 148 -0.88 -12.27 -10.11
N VAL A 149 -1.52 -13.40 -10.43
CA VAL A 149 -2.64 -13.45 -11.38
C VAL A 149 -3.82 -12.63 -10.86
N LEU A 150 -4.18 -12.80 -9.59
CA LEU A 150 -5.29 -12.07 -8.97
C LEU A 150 -5.00 -10.57 -8.91
N ARG A 151 -3.78 -10.19 -8.54
CA ARG A 151 -3.33 -8.80 -8.47
C ARG A 151 -3.40 -8.14 -9.84
N ASP A 152 -2.83 -8.78 -10.86
CA ASP A 152 -2.75 -8.22 -12.21
C ASP A 152 -4.17 -8.08 -12.82
N PHE A 153 -5.06 -9.06 -12.59
CA PHE A 153 -6.48 -8.96 -12.94
C PHE A 153 -7.19 -7.80 -12.22
N SER A 154 -6.98 -7.69 -10.91
CA SER A 154 -7.66 -6.68 -10.07
C SER A 154 -7.23 -5.26 -10.43
N ILE A 155 -5.95 -5.07 -10.76
CA ILE A 155 -5.42 -3.78 -11.22
C ILE A 155 -6.10 -3.35 -12.52
N ILE A 156 -6.24 -4.26 -13.49
CA ILE A 156 -6.82 -3.90 -14.79
C ILE A 156 -8.30 -3.54 -14.63
N ILE A 157 -9.09 -4.40 -13.99
CA ILE A 157 -10.55 -4.25 -13.99
C ILE A 157 -11.02 -3.32 -12.86
N PHE A 158 -10.65 -3.59 -11.61
CA PHE A 158 -11.17 -2.83 -10.47
C PHE A 158 -10.51 -1.47 -10.28
N PHE A 159 -9.28 -1.29 -10.79
CA PHE A 159 -8.62 0.01 -10.70
C PHE A 159 -8.77 0.78 -12.01
N PHE A 160 -8.18 0.34 -13.13
CA PHE A 160 -8.17 1.14 -14.35
C PHE A 160 -9.55 1.26 -15.02
N VAL A 161 -10.27 0.14 -15.22
CA VAL A 161 -11.58 0.18 -15.87
C VAL A 161 -12.61 0.88 -14.98
N PHE A 162 -12.65 0.57 -13.69
CA PHE A 162 -13.58 1.23 -12.76
C PHE A 162 -13.31 2.72 -12.63
N LEU A 163 -12.07 3.14 -12.39
CA LEU A 163 -11.73 4.56 -12.25
C LEU A 163 -11.96 5.32 -13.57
N GLY A 164 -11.68 4.68 -14.71
CA GLY A 164 -12.03 5.20 -16.03
C GLY A 164 -13.55 5.33 -16.24
N SER A 165 -14.34 4.38 -15.74
CA SER A 165 -15.81 4.42 -15.86
C SER A 165 -16.46 5.55 -15.04
N GLN A 166 -15.81 5.99 -13.96
CA GLN A 166 -16.28 7.13 -13.16
C GLN A 166 -16.03 8.48 -13.83
N LEU A 167 -15.24 8.53 -14.90
CA LEU A 167 -15.00 9.75 -15.66
C LEU A 167 -16.23 10.08 -16.50
N GLY A 168 -17.09 10.95 -15.98
CA GLY A 168 -18.20 11.53 -16.73
C GLY A 168 -17.68 12.40 -17.89
N LEU A 169 -17.73 11.87 -19.11
CA LEU A 169 -17.27 12.58 -20.32
C LEU A 169 -18.01 13.91 -20.58
N GLN A 170 -19.21 14.07 -20.03
CA GLN A 170 -20.06 15.26 -20.23
C GLN A 170 -19.60 16.49 -19.44
N GLU A 171 -18.96 16.32 -18.29
CA GLU A 171 -18.47 17.43 -17.43
C GLU A 171 -16.96 17.68 -17.59
N LEU A 172 -16.30 16.92 -18.47
CA LEU A 172 -14.85 16.93 -18.63
C LEU A 172 -14.33 18.33 -18.97
N SER A 173 -15.01 19.07 -19.84
CA SER A 173 -14.62 20.41 -20.31
C SER A 173 -14.60 21.47 -19.21
N LYS A 174 -15.47 21.37 -18.21
CA LYS A 174 -15.54 22.31 -17.08
C LYS A 174 -14.55 21.98 -15.96
N VAL A 175 -14.27 20.69 -15.78
CA VAL A 175 -13.41 20.21 -14.69
C VAL A 175 -11.94 20.14 -15.11
N LEU A 176 -11.64 20.01 -16.40
CA LEU A 176 -10.30 19.87 -17.00
C LEU A 176 -9.20 20.82 -16.47
N PRO A 177 -9.45 22.13 -16.22
CA PRO A 177 -8.38 23.05 -15.81
C PRO A 177 -7.73 22.67 -14.48
N LEU A 178 -8.51 22.15 -13.53
CA LEU A 178 -8.06 21.91 -12.16
C LEU A 178 -7.15 20.67 -12.06
N PRO A 179 -7.48 19.49 -12.64
CA PRO A 179 -6.57 18.34 -12.73
C PRO A 179 -5.29 18.64 -13.50
N ILE A 180 -5.35 19.44 -14.57
CA ILE A 180 -4.15 19.84 -15.33
C ILE A 180 -3.21 20.65 -14.45
N GLY A 181 -3.74 21.62 -13.69
CA GLY A 181 -2.96 22.40 -12.72
C GLY A 181 -2.30 21.52 -11.67
N PHE A 182 -3.04 20.59 -11.06
CA PHE A 182 -2.47 19.66 -10.08
C PHE A 182 -1.44 18.69 -10.69
N SER A 183 -1.67 18.21 -11.91
CA SER A 183 -0.74 17.32 -12.62
C SER A 183 0.60 18.03 -12.88
N LEU A 184 0.57 19.25 -13.42
CA LEU A 184 1.76 20.06 -13.63
C LEU A 184 2.50 20.37 -12.33
N PHE A 185 1.76 20.74 -11.28
CA PHE A 185 2.31 20.99 -9.95
C PHE A 185 3.07 19.78 -9.41
N ILE A 186 2.49 18.59 -9.48
CA ILE A 186 3.09 17.34 -9.00
C ILE A 186 4.30 16.95 -9.86
N LEU A 187 4.21 17.15 -11.17
CA LEU A 187 5.28 16.82 -12.11
C LEU A 187 6.52 17.69 -11.89
N ILE A 188 6.38 18.92 -11.39
CA ILE A 188 7.49 19.80 -11.03
C ILE A 188 8.02 19.47 -9.62
N ILE A 189 7.12 19.31 -8.64
CA ILE A 189 7.50 19.19 -7.23
C ILE A 189 8.15 17.87 -6.89
N LYS A 190 7.63 16.74 -7.39
CA LYS A 190 8.21 15.43 -7.04
C LYS A 190 9.69 15.31 -7.48
N PRO A 191 10.07 15.67 -8.73
CA PRO A 191 11.47 15.70 -9.13
C PRO A 191 12.30 16.71 -8.35
N PHE A 192 11.76 17.90 -8.07
CA PHE A 192 12.47 18.94 -7.31
C PHE A 192 12.83 18.46 -5.90
N VAL A 193 11.87 17.86 -5.18
CA VAL A 193 12.12 17.28 -3.84
C VAL A 193 13.18 16.18 -3.91
N LEU A 194 13.13 15.31 -4.94
CA LEU A 194 14.14 14.27 -5.13
C LEU A 194 15.54 14.84 -5.41
N MET A 195 15.64 15.93 -6.17
CA MET A 195 16.91 16.62 -6.43
C MET A 195 17.51 17.19 -5.14
N VAL A 196 16.70 17.88 -4.33
CA VAL A 196 17.15 18.46 -3.05
C VAL A 196 17.58 17.38 -2.06
N LEU A 197 16.81 16.28 -1.95
CA LEU A 197 17.16 15.15 -1.09
C LEU A 197 18.47 14.47 -1.53
N ARG A 198 18.67 14.31 -2.83
CA ARG A 198 19.91 13.74 -3.38
C ARG A 198 21.11 14.65 -3.08
N GLU A 199 20.96 15.95 -3.26
CA GLU A 199 22.01 16.93 -2.97
C GLU A 199 22.40 16.90 -1.50
N SER A 200 21.43 16.84 -0.58
CA SER A 200 21.68 16.69 0.86
C SER A 200 22.39 15.36 1.19
N SER A 201 22.03 14.25 0.53
CA SER A 201 22.68 12.96 0.72
C SER A 201 24.12 12.92 0.19
N ASP A 202 24.41 13.60 -0.92
CA ASP A 202 25.76 13.72 -1.48
C ASP A 202 26.65 14.64 -0.63
N ILE A 203 26.07 15.63 0.06
CA ILE A 203 26.76 16.48 1.05
C ILE A 203 27.12 15.67 2.30
N LEU A 204 26.24 14.79 2.79
CA LEU A 204 26.50 13.94 3.96
C LEU A 204 27.60 12.89 3.68
N LYS A 205 27.62 12.28 2.50
CA LYS A 205 28.70 11.37 2.07
C LYS A 205 30.06 12.05 1.95
N LYS A 206 30.09 13.34 1.60
CA LYS A 206 31.33 14.13 1.55
C LYS A 206 31.84 14.55 2.93
N GLN A 207 31.00 14.48 3.98
CA GLN A 207 31.36 14.83 5.36
C GLN A 207 31.76 13.64 6.24
N GLY A 208 31.87 12.43 5.68
CA GLY A 208 32.53 11.31 6.35
C GLY A 208 31.75 10.66 7.51
N PHE A 209 30.47 10.39 7.30
CA PHE A 209 29.73 9.36 8.06
C PHE A 209 29.52 8.10 7.21
#